data_AF-A0A7M2C9P5-F1
#
_entry.id   AF-A0A7M2C9P5-F1
#
_cell.length_a   1.000
_cell.length_b   1.000
_cell.length_c   1.000
_cell.angle_alpha   90.00
_cell.angle_beta   90.00
_cell.angle_gamma   90.00
#
_symmetry.space_group_name_H-M   'P 1'
#
loop_
_entity.id
_entity.type
_entity.pdbx_description
1 polymer ?
#
loop_
_entity_poly.entity_id
_entity_poly.type
_entity_poly.pdbx_seq_one_letter_code
_entity_poly.pdbx_strand_id
1 'polypeptide(L)'
;MVVLETPMPRLGGVMSENTHDAIRRIAEATGRTRDNLIHEFMSARMGLFKQIAWGLCRRFGHAPDQHVEDFTSIVSMTALKMLTEELADDALLERIENWEGMLRVQARAAVRDYIDKEGAPMAEMTSALRRKRVLDATRDEIRREMGREPSDQEIVDTHNARMWEKRSNPVKQGVIATVEDLRVSRAQDDIADHDYSEPIDTEFVLHPVEGPRFVQLIVERTTAYNERLGKAAELWLSGLYNGDREPRIATVDEIADALDVSRSTARAYVRKIKEYAVLVAQEEFAITEDDL
;
A
#
# COMPACT_ATOMS: atom_id res chain seq x y z
N MET A 1 46.33 -41.50 8.03
CA MET A 1 44.86 -41.34 7.94
C MET A 1 44.62 -39.96 7.36
N VAL A 2 44.48 -39.89 6.04
CA VAL A 2 44.32 -38.64 5.27
C VAL A 2 42.82 -38.34 5.25
N VAL A 3 42.40 -37.29 5.94
CA VAL A 3 41.02 -36.81 5.86
C VAL A 3 40.94 -35.94 4.60
N LEU A 4 40.29 -36.48 3.58
CA LEU A 4 39.98 -35.78 2.35
C LEU A 4 39.04 -34.61 2.67
N GLU A 5 39.55 -33.39 2.54
CA GLU A 5 38.73 -32.18 2.46
C GLU A 5 37.76 -32.34 1.29
N THR A 6 36.48 -32.47 1.60
CA THR A 6 35.43 -32.35 0.59
C THR A 6 35.16 -30.85 0.44
N PRO A 7 35.45 -30.23 -0.72
CA PRO A 7 35.15 -28.83 -0.91
C PRO A 7 33.63 -28.67 -0.91
N MET A 8 33.13 -27.82 0.00
CA MET A 8 31.78 -27.27 -0.08
C MET A 8 31.58 -26.71 -1.50
N PRO A 9 30.44 -27.00 -2.15
CA PRO A 9 30.17 -26.47 -3.47
C PRO A 9 30.17 -24.95 -3.36
N ARG A 10 31.11 -24.31 -4.05
CA ARG A 10 31.04 -22.88 -4.34
C ARG A 10 29.79 -22.68 -5.18
N LEU A 11 28.71 -22.19 -4.55
CA LEU A 11 27.58 -21.60 -5.25
C LEU A 11 28.08 -20.28 -5.86
N GLY A 12 28.82 -20.40 -6.95
CA GLY A 12 29.14 -19.30 -7.84
C GLY A 12 28.03 -19.18 -8.87
N GLY A 13 27.39 -18.01 -8.89
CA GLY A 13 26.81 -17.44 -10.10
C GLY A 13 25.33 -17.71 -10.35
N VAL A 14 24.47 -16.96 -9.67
CA VAL A 14 23.43 -16.19 -10.35
C VAL A 14 23.46 -14.84 -9.66
N MET A 15 23.91 -13.78 -10.35
CA MET A 15 23.65 -12.42 -9.85
C MET A 15 22.14 -12.35 -9.62
N SER A 16 21.68 -11.98 -8.43
CA SER A 16 20.25 -11.76 -8.22
C SER A 16 19.79 -10.79 -9.29
N GLU A 17 19.00 -11.30 -10.23
CA GLU A 17 18.51 -10.51 -11.33
C GLU A 17 17.77 -9.31 -10.73
N ASN A 18 18.26 -8.10 -11.05
CA ASN A 18 17.63 -6.87 -10.61
C ASN A 18 16.17 -6.90 -11.07
N THR A 19 15.23 -6.51 -10.20
CA THR A 19 13.78 -6.53 -10.48
C THR A 19 13.45 -5.85 -11.80
N HIS A 20 14.16 -4.78 -12.12
CA HIS A 20 14.05 -4.08 -13.39
C HIS A 20 14.37 -4.99 -14.61
N ASP A 21 15.44 -5.77 -14.55
CA ASP A 21 15.84 -6.67 -15.64
C ASP A 21 14.83 -7.81 -15.82
N ALA A 22 14.29 -8.33 -14.71
CA ALA A 22 13.27 -9.38 -14.77
C ALA A 22 11.96 -8.88 -15.37
N ILE A 23 11.56 -7.67 -15.01
CA ILE A 23 10.40 -6.99 -15.57
C ILE A 23 10.59 -6.74 -17.08
N ARG A 24 11.76 -6.26 -17.50
CA ARG A 24 12.06 -6.04 -18.93
C ARG A 24 11.99 -7.35 -19.71
N ARG A 25 12.57 -8.45 -19.20
CA ARG A 25 12.47 -9.77 -19.85
C ARG A 25 11.04 -10.27 -19.96
N ILE A 26 10.20 -10.03 -18.95
CA ILE A 26 8.77 -10.37 -18.99
C ILE A 26 8.06 -9.58 -20.09
N ALA A 27 8.35 -8.28 -20.21
CA ALA A 27 7.74 -7.40 -21.19
C ALA A 27 8.10 -7.77 -22.64
N GLU A 28 9.37 -8.10 -22.89
CA GLU A 28 9.87 -8.50 -24.21
C GLU A 28 9.38 -9.90 -24.64
N ALA A 29 8.99 -10.75 -23.69
CA ALA A 29 8.50 -12.09 -23.95
C ALA A 29 7.04 -12.11 -24.43
N THR A 30 6.67 -13.16 -25.17
CA THR A 30 5.29 -13.34 -25.66
C THR A 30 4.76 -14.75 -25.41
N GLY A 31 3.43 -14.86 -25.34
CA GLY A 31 2.71 -16.12 -25.15
C GLY A 31 3.19 -16.92 -23.94
N ARG A 32 3.36 -18.23 -24.12
CA ARG A 32 3.67 -19.16 -23.02
C ARG A 32 5.01 -18.89 -22.33
N THR A 33 5.97 -18.27 -23.02
CA THR A 33 7.24 -17.89 -22.42
C THR A 33 7.04 -16.76 -21.41
N ARG A 34 6.22 -15.76 -21.74
CA ARG A 34 5.87 -14.67 -20.83
C ARG A 34 5.15 -15.19 -19.58
N ASP A 35 4.19 -16.09 -19.76
CA ASP A 35 3.45 -16.69 -18.65
C ASP A 35 4.38 -17.42 -17.65
N ASN A 36 5.36 -18.17 -18.17
CA ASN A 36 6.33 -18.87 -17.33
C ASN A 36 7.24 -17.89 -16.58
N LEU A 37 7.71 -16.82 -17.22
CA LEU A 37 8.55 -15.79 -16.60
C LEU A 37 7.80 -15.04 -15.50
N ILE A 38 6.51 -14.71 -15.73
CA ILE A 38 5.65 -14.13 -14.70
C ILE A 38 5.52 -15.08 -13.52
N HIS A 39 5.24 -16.37 -13.77
CA HIS A 39 5.10 -17.35 -12.70
C HIS A 39 6.39 -17.52 -11.88
N GLU A 40 7.55 -17.54 -12.55
CA GLU A 40 8.86 -17.60 -11.90
C GLU A 40 9.14 -16.34 -11.06
N PHE A 41 8.88 -15.16 -11.62
CA PHE A 41 9.02 -13.88 -10.93
C PHE A 41 8.16 -13.80 -9.68
N MET A 42 6.88 -14.17 -9.79
CA MET A 42 5.91 -14.19 -8.69
C MET A 42 6.33 -15.19 -7.60
N SER A 43 6.81 -16.38 -7.99
CA SER A 43 7.26 -17.41 -7.05
C SER A 43 8.50 -16.97 -6.28
N ALA A 44 9.48 -16.36 -6.96
CA ALA A 44 10.70 -15.86 -6.35
C ALA A 44 10.46 -14.73 -5.34
N ARG A 45 9.44 -13.90 -5.56
CA ARG A 45 9.12 -12.72 -4.72
C ARG A 45 8.06 -12.97 -3.65
N MET A 46 7.62 -14.21 -3.47
CA MET A 46 6.61 -14.55 -2.45
C MET A 46 7.03 -14.15 -1.02
N GLY A 47 8.34 -14.21 -0.71
CA GLY A 47 8.87 -13.72 0.57
C GLY A 47 8.64 -12.22 0.79
N LEU A 48 8.90 -11.41 -0.25
CA LEU A 48 8.65 -9.97 -0.24
C LEU A 48 7.15 -9.66 -0.10
N PHE A 49 6.28 -10.38 -0.81
CA PHE A 49 4.84 -10.15 -0.73
C PHE A 49 4.30 -10.41 0.67
N LYS A 50 4.77 -11.47 1.33
CA LYS A 50 4.46 -11.75 2.74
C LYS A 50 4.95 -10.65 3.67
N GLN A 51 6.15 -10.12 3.44
CA GLN A 51 6.69 -9.03 4.25
C GLN A 51 5.85 -7.74 4.10
N ILE A 52 5.47 -7.37 2.87
CA ILE A 52 4.59 -6.22 2.61
C ILE A 52 3.24 -6.44 3.29
N ALA A 53 2.63 -7.61 3.12
CA ALA A 53 1.35 -7.96 3.74
C ALA A 53 1.41 -7.84 5.27
N TRP A 54 2.49 -8.30 5.88
CA TRP A 54 2.66 -8.23 7.34
C TRP A 54 2.75 -6.79 7.85
N GLY A 55 3.44 -5.91 7.11
CA GLY A 55 3.46 -4.47 7.38
C GLY A 55 2.08 -3.83 7.24
N LEU A 56 1.30 -4.26 6.23
CA LEU A 56 -0.06 -3.77 6.00
C LEU A 56 -1.03 -4.22 7.10
N CYS A 57 -0.95 -5.47 7.59
CA CYS A 57 -1.76 -5.94 8.72
C CYS A 57 -1.59 -5.00 9.93
N ARG A 58 -0.34 -4.71 10.31
CA ARG A 58 -0.03 -3.81 11.42
C ARG A 58 -0.55 -2.39 11.19
N ARG A 59 -0.34 -1.86 9.98
CA ARG A 59 -0.76 -0.49 9.62
C ARG A 59 -2.27 -0.30 9.69
N PHE A 60 -3.04 -1.31 9.32
CA PHE A 60 -4.50 -1.27 9.37
C PHE A 60 -5.10 -1.87 10.66
N GLY A 61 -4.27 -2.27 11.64
CA GLY A 61 -4.73 -2.74 12.94
C GLY A 61 -5.24 -4.19 12.97
N HIS A 62 -4.91 -4.99 11.96
CA HIS A 62 -5.26 -6.42 11.87
C HIS A 62 -4.16 -7.31 12.46
N ALA A 63 -4.57 -8.44 13.08
CA ALA A 63 -3.66 -9.43 13.63
C ALA A 63 -2.96 -10.23 12.50
N PRO A 64 -1.62 -10.19 12.36
CA PRO A 64 -0.94 -10.81 11.23
C PRO A 64 -1.09 -12.34 11.15
N ASP A 65 -1.26 -13.01 12.28
CA ASP A 65 -1.51 -14.46 12.36
C ASP A 65 -2.84 -14.89 11.70
N GLN A 66 -3.78 -13.95 11.56
CA GLN A 66 -5.11 -14.21 11.00
C GLN A 66 -5.26 -13.70 9.57
N HIS A 67 -4.61 -12.59 9.22
CA HIS A 67 -4.88 -11.87 7.96
C HIS A 67 -3.70 -11.81 6.99
N VAL A 68 -2.50 -12.29 7.36
CA VAL A 68 -1.33 -12.17 6.49
C VAL A 68 -1.49 -12.94 5.18
N GLU A 69 -2.18 -14.08 5.18
CA GLU A 69 -2.39 -14.86 3.95
C GLU A 69 -3.32 -14.14 2.97
N ASP A 70 -4.41 -13.56 3.45
CA ASP A 70 -5.33 -12.77 2.64
C ASP A 70 -4.65 -11.51 2.09
N PHE A 71 -3.90 -10.79 2.92
CA PHE A 71 -3.17 -9.60 2.49
C PHE A 71 -2.03 -9.96 1.52
N THR A 72 -1.38 -11.11 1.71
CA THR A 72 -0.38 -11.63 0.75
C THR A 72 -1.03 -11.93 -0.59
N SER A 73 -2.23 -12.49 -0.60
CA SER A 73 -2.99 -12.72 -1.82
C SER A 73 -3.31 -11.40 -2.55
N ILE A 74 -3.73 -10.36 -1.82
CA ILE A 74 -3.99 -9.03 -2.38
C ILE A 74 -2.73 -8.39 -2.97
N VAL A 75 -1.62 -8.44 -2.24
CA VAL A 75 -0.31 -7.96 -2.73
C VAL A 75 0.09 -8.73 -3.99
N SER A 76 -0.08 -10.05 -4.00
CA SER A 76 0.25 -10.90 -5.15
C SER A 76 -0.63 -10.61 -6.38
N MET A 77 -1.93 -10.38 -6.18
CA MET A 77 -2.84 -9.99 -7.27
C MET A 77 -2.48 -8.61 -7.82
N THR A 78 -2.09 -7.67 -6.95
CA THR A 78 -1.64 -6.33 -7.35
C THR A 78 -0.38 -6.42 -8.20
N ALA A 79 0.61 -7.20 -7.74
CA ALA A 79 1.84 -7.48 -8.47
C ALA A 79 1.55 -8.10 -9.85
N LEU A 80 0.68 -9.11 -9.91
CA LEU A 80 0.30 -9.74 -11.18
C LEU A 80 -0.35 -8.73 -12.12
N LYS A 81 -1.29 -7.92 -11.62
CA LYS A 81 -1.96 -6.87 -12.40
C LYS A 81 -0.95 -5.88 -12.99
N MET A 82 0.00 -5.41 -12.19
CA MET A 82 1.08 -4.55 -12.67
C MET A 82 1.83 -5.22 -13.83
N LEU A 83 2.19 -6.51 -13.68
CA LEU A 83 2.95 -7.26 -14.70
C LEU A 83 2.17 -7.56 -16.00
N THR A 84 0.85 -7.66 -15.92
CA THR A 84 0.01 -8.06 -17.07
C THR A 84 -0.68 -6.89 -17.75
N GLU A 85 -1.11 -5.88 -16.99
CA GLU A 85 -1.94 -4.76 -17.49
C GLU A 85 -1.13 -3.47 -17.63
N GLU A 86 -0.30 -3.13 -16.65
CA GLU A 86 0.41 -1.83 -16.59
C GLU A 86 1.73 -1.87 -17.36
N LEU A 87 2.40 -3.03 -17.41
CA LEU A 87 3.61 -3.25 -18.21
C LEU A 87 3.33 -3.60 -19.70
N ALA A 88 2.13 -3.35 -20.20
CA ALA A 88 1.85 -3.47 -21.63
C ALA A 88 2.32 -2.25 -22.43
N ASP A 89 2.70 -1.17 -21.74
CA ASP A 89 3.16 0.09 -22.32
C ASP A 89 4.67 0.25 -22.11
N ASP A 90 5.43 0.25 -23.21
CA ASP A 90 6.89 0.38 -23.21
C ASP A 90 7.36 1.71 -22.57
N ALA A 91 6.56 2.78 -22.67
CA ALA A 91 6.88 4.07 -22.06
C ALA A 91 6.68 4.06 -20.54
N LEU A 92 5.78 3.21 -20.02
CA LEU A 92 5.62 2.97 -18.59
C LEU A 92 6.77 2.12 -18.06
N LEU A 93 7.19 1.09 -18.79
CA LEU A 93 8.33 0.24 -18.45
C LEU A 93 9.63 1.02 -18.26
N GLU A 94 9.95 1.95 -19.16
CA GLU A 94 11.16 2.77 -19.05
C GLU A 94 11.14 3.75 -17.86
N ARG A 95 9.96 4.02 -17.29
CA ARG A 95 9.77 4.93 -16.14
C ARG A 95 9.72 4.22 -14.79
N ILE A 96 9.66 2.88 -14.79
CA ILE A 96 9.58 2.10 -13.55
C ILE A 96 10.99 1.94 -12.99
N GLU A 97 11.42 2.90 -12.18
CA GLU A 97 12.73 2.86 -11.52
C GLU A 97 12.71 1.98 -10.25
N ASN A 98 11.58 1.95 -9.52
CA ASN A 98 11.40 1.12 -8.32
C ASN A 98 10.00 0.47 -8.29
N TRP A 99 9.91 -0.73 -8.85
CA TRP A 99 8.66 -1.48 -8.95
C TRP A 99 8.11 -1.92 -7.58
N GLU A 100 8.98 -2.30 -6.65
CA GLU A 100 8.60 -2.68 -5.29
C GLU A 100 7.94 -1.54 -4.52
N GLY A 101 8.44 -0.32 -4.71
CA GLY A 101 7.84 0.90 -4.16
C GLY A 101 6.43 1.12 -4.69
N MET A 102 6.26 1.03 -6.01
CA MET A 102 4.93 1.14 -6.65
C MET A 102 3.97 0.06 -6.15
N LEU A 103 4.43 -1.19 -6.04
CA LEU A 103 3.65 -2.31 -5.53
C LEU A 103 3.12 -2.02 -4.12
N ARG A 104 3.93 -1.43 -3.24
CA ARG A 104 3.50 -1.11 -1.87
C ARG A 104 2.41 -0.06 -1.83
N VAL A 105 2.52 0.97 -2.67
CA VAL A 105 1.52 2.04 -2.75
C VAL A 105 0.20 1.46 -3.28
N GLN A 106 0.24 0.72 -4.38
CA GLN A 106 -0.96 0.12 -4.98
C GLN A 106 -1.57 -0.94 -4.07
N ALA A 107 -0.76 -1.82 -3.47
CA ALA A 107 -1.25 -2.87 -2.57
C ALA A 107 -1.87 -2.28 -1.30
N ARG A 108 -1.36 -1.15 -0.79
CA ARG A 108 -1.99 -0.44 0.33
C ARG A 108 -3.39 0.04 -0.01
N ALA A 109 -3.59 0.61 -1.21
CA ALA A 109 -4.91 1.02 -1.67
C ALA A 109 -5.84 -0.18 -1.83
N ALA A 110 -5.37 -1.25 -2.47
CA ALA A 110 -6.13 -2.49 -2.65
C ALA A 110 -6.51 -3.17 -1.32
N VAL A 111 -5.62 -3.16 -0.31
CA VAL A 111 -5.92 -3.69 1.03
C VAL A 111 -6.92 -2.80 1.77
N ARG A 112 -6.82 -1.47 1.67
CA ARG A 112 -7.84 -0.56 2.23
C ARG A 112 -9.21 -0.87 1.64
N ASP A 113 -9.30 -0.96 0.31
CA ASP A 113 -10.52 -1.32 -0.39
C ASP A 113 -11.05 -2.68 0.03
N TYR A 114 -10.17 -3.65 0.27
CA TYR A 114 -10.54 -4.97 0.76
C TYR A 114 -11.11 -4.92 2.17
N ILE A 115 -10.48 -4.20 3.11
CA ILE A 115 -10.97 -4.04 4.49
C ILE A 115 -12.33 -3.35 4.51
N ASP A 116 -12.47 -2.27 3.73
CA ASP A 116 -13.73 -1.54 3.58
C ASP A 116 -14.84 -2.46 3.02
N LYS A 117 -14.47 -3.48 2.23
CA LYS A 117 -15.37 -4.53 1.72
C LYS A 117 -15.55 -5.70 2.70
N GLU A 118 -14.54 -6.11 3.46
CA GLU A 118 -14.57 -7.26 4.40
C GLU A 118 -15.46 -6.96 5.61
N GLY A 119 -15.64 -5.69 5.96
CA GLY A 119 -16.69 -5.24 6.88
C GLY A 119 -18.13 -5.53 6.42
N ALA A 120 -18.33 -6.04 5.18
CA ALA A 120 -19.62 -6.46 4.62
C ALA A 120 -19.49 -7.79 3.84
N PRO A 121 -20.16 -8.90 4.22
CA PRO A 121 -19.93 -10.22 3.60
C PRO A 121 -20.15 -10.25 2.06
N MET A 122 -19.16 -10.74 1.30
CA MET A 122 -19.09 -10.73 -0.18
C MET A 122 -20.26 -11.42 -0.92
N ALA A 123 -20.88 -12.45 -0.34
CA ALA A 123 -22.06 -13.12 -0.93
C ALA A 123 -23.32 -12.25 -0.89
N GLU A 124 -23.44 -11.40 0.13
CA GLU A 124 -24.54 -10.46 0.28
C GLU A 124 -24.30 -9.20 -0.55
N MET A 125 -23.04 -8.77 -0.71
CA MET A 125 -22.67 -7.56 -1.45
C MET A 125 -22.99 -7.62 -2.96
N THR A 126 -22.79 -8.75 -3.64
CA THR A 126 -23.18 -8.88 -5.06
C THR A 126 -24.70 -8.77 -5.24
N SER A 127 -25.46 -9.34 -4.31
CA SER A 127 -26.92 -9.28 -4.30
C SER A 127 -27.43 -7.88 -3.91
N ALA A 128 -26.79 -7.24 -2.94
CA ALA A 128 -27.11 -5.90 -2.46
C ALA A 128 -26.77 -4.83 -3.51
N LEU A 129 -25.61 -4.91 -4.19
CA LEU A 129 -25.26 -4.04 -5.31
C LEU A 129 -26.23 -4.20 -6.50
N ARG A 130 -26.68 -5.44 -6.77
CA ARG A 130 -27.72 -5.69 -7.78
C ARG A 130 -29.04 -5.05 -7.39
N ARG A 131 -29.46 -5.16 -6.11
CA ARG A 131 -30.69 -4.51 -5.61
C ARG A 131 -30.57 -3.00 -5.64
N LYS A 132 -29.44 -2.42 -5.21
CA LYS A 132 -29.15 -0.99 -5.29
C LYS A 132 -29.35 -0.44 -6.71
N ARG A 133 -28.77 -1.07 -7.73
CA ARG A 133 -28.92 -0.63 -9.13
C ARG A 133 -30.39 -0.58 -9.57
N VAL A 134 -31.19 -1.55 -9.15
CA VAL A 134 -32.63 -1.59 -9.49
C VAL A 134 -33.42 -0.56 -8.67
N LEU A 135 -33.03 -0.30 -7.42
CA LEU A 135 -33.61 0.76 -6.60
C LEU A 135 -33.27 2.15 -7.14
N ASP A 136 -32.03 2.40 -7.57
CA ASP A 136 -31.62 3.66 -8.21
C ASP A 136 -32.40 3.89 -9.53
N ALA A 137 -32.58 2.84 -10.34
CA ALA A 137 -33.44 2.93 -11.53
C ALA A 137 -34.91 3.23 -11.19
N THR A 138 -35.42 2.65 -10.09
CA THR A 138 -36.78 2.90 -9.59
C THR A 138 -36.91 4.34 -9.07
N ARG A 139 -35.88 4.88 -8.41
CA ARG A 139 -35.82 6.28 -7.98
C ARG A 139 -35.95 7.23 -9.17
N ASP A 140 -35.17 7.00 -10.23
CA ASP A 140 -35.18 7.84 -11.43
C ASP A 140 -36.50 7.76 -12.20
N GLU A 141 -37.17 6.61 -12.17
CA GLU A 141 -38.50 6.44 -12.74
C GLU A 141 -39.56 7.22 -11.96
N ILE A 142 -39.58 7.11 -10.63
CA ILE A 142 -40.52 7.87 -9.78
C ILE A 142 -40.27 9.38 -9.93
N ARG A 143 -39.01 9.82 -9.98
CA ARG A 143 -38.65 11.23 -10.25
C ARG A 143 -39.24 11.71 -11.58
N ARG A 144 -39.14 10.89 -12.62
CA ARG A 144 -39.66 11.20 -13.96
C ARG A 144 -41.19 11.29 -13.98
N GLU A 145 -41.88 10.41 -13.27
CA GLU A 145 -43.34 10.32 -13.25
C GLU A 145 -44.00 11.35 -12.34
N MET A 146 -43.44 11.58 -11.15
CA MET A 146 -44.04 12.43 -10.12
C MET A 146 -43.43 13.83 -10.03
N GLY A 147 -42.32 14.09 -10.73
CA GLY A 147 -41.68 15.41 -10.76
C GLY A 147 -41.14 15.87 -9.41
N ARG A 148 -40.92 14.95 -8.46
CA ARG A 148 -40.39 15.21 -7.12
C ARG A 148 -39.40 14.13 -6.69
N GLU A 149 -38.64 14.42 -5.65
CA GLU A 149 -37.77 13.45 -5.01
C GLU A 149 -38.61 12.42 -4.22
N PRO A 150 -38.49 11.11 -4.51
CA PRO A 150 -39.13 10.07 -3.71
C PRO A 150 -38.35 9.81 -2.42
N SER A 151 -39.05 9.37 -1.38
CA SER A 151 -38.37 8.92 -0.15
C SER A 151 -37.72 7.54 -0.35
N ASP A 152 -36.69 7.23 0.43
CA ASP A 152 -36.03 5.91 0.38
C ASP A 152 -37.00 4.75 0.62
N GLN A 153 -37.98 4.93 1.52
CA GLN A 153 -39.02 3.94 1.77
C GLN A 153 -39.95 3.77 0.55
N GLU A 154 -40.33 4.87 -0.10
CA GLU A 154 -41.20 4.86 -1.28
C GLU A 154 -40.54 4.14 -2.47
N ILE A 155 -39.23 4.29 -2.65
CA ILE A 155 -38.45 3.57 -3.67
C ILE A 155 -38.50 2.06 -3.40
N VAL A 156 -38.23 1.65 -2.15
CA VAL A 156 -38.22 0.24 -1.72
C VAL A 156 -39.60 -0.39 -1.86
N ASP A 157 -40.64 0.29 -1.42
CA ASP A 157 -42.02 -0.20 -1.49
C ASP A 157 -42.46 -0.41 -2.94
N THR A 158 -42.14 0.54 -3.81
CA THR A 158 -42.44 0.47 -5.25
C THR A 158 -41.72 -0.71 -5.92
N HIS A 159 -40.43 -0.89 -5.64
CA HIS A 159 -39.66 -2.02 -6.15
C HIS A 159 -40.19 -3.36 -5.64
N ASN A 160 -40.44 -3.47 -4.34
CA ASN A 160 -40.91 -4.71 -3.72
C ASN A 160 -42.31 -5.09 -4.22
N ALA A 161 -43.22 -4.13 -4.37
CA ALA A 161 -44.54 -4.37 -4.95
C ALA A 161 -44.44 -4.98 -6.37
N ARG A 162 -43.56 -4.44 -7.22
CA ARG A 162 -43.29 -4.97 -8.57
C ARG A 162 -42.70 -6.38 -8.54
N MET A 163 -41.86 -6.69 -7.56
CA MET A 163 -41.28 -8.03 -7.42
C MET A 163 -42.31 -9.07 -6.97
N TRP A 164 -43.25 -8.68 -6.10
CA TRP A 164 -44.37 -9.53 -5.68
C TRP A 164 -45.38 -9.80 -6.80
N GLU A 165 -45.60 -8.84 -7.70
CA GLU A 165 -46.47 -9.03 -8.86
C GLU A 165 -45.86 -9.98 -9.91
N LYS A 166 -44.54 -9.87 -10.14
CA LYS A 166 -43.85 -10.58 -11.23
C LYS A 166 -43.32 -11.97 -10.86
N ARG A 167 -43.25 -12.32 -9.56
CA ARG A 167 -42.58 -13.55 -9.10
C ARG A 167 -43.40 -14.30 -8.07
N SER A 168 -43.40 -15.63 -8.19
CA SER A 168 -44.12 -16.52 -7.27
C SER A 168 -43.51 -16.61 -5.87
N ASN A 169 -42.20 -16.40 -5.71
CA ASN A 169 -41.54 -16.35 -4.39
C ASN A 169 -40.30 -15.44 -4.39
N PRO A 170 -40.48 -14.10 -4.37
CA PRO A 170 -39.38 -13.14 -4.46
C PRO A 170 -38.43 -13.17 -3.24
N VAL A 171 -38.90 -13.61 -2.07
CA VAL A 171 -38.09 -13.75 -0.86
C VAL A 171 -37.04 -14.86 -1.01
N LYS A 172 -37.48 -16.07 -1.40
CA LYS A 172 -36.54 -17.19 -1.64
C LYS A 172 -35.58 -16.93 -2.81
N GLN A 173 -35.94 -16.02 -3.71
CA GLN A 173 -35.11 -15.61 -4.84
C GLN A 173 -34.16 -14.43 -4.52
N GLY A 174 -34.18 -13.91 -3.28
CA GLY A 174 -33.25 -12.87 -2.82
C GLY A 174 -33.41 -11.49 -3.48
N VAL A 175 -34.58 -11.20 -4.06
CA VAL A 175 -34.82 -9.96 -4.83
C VAL A 175 -35.60 -8.88 -4.08
N ILE A 176 -36.12 -9.21 -2.89
CA ILE A 176 -36.70 -8.22 -1.97
C ILE A 176 -35.58 -7.34 -1.45
N ALA A 177 -35.81 -6.03 -1.50
CA ALA A 177 -34.87 -5.03 -1.05
C ALA A 177 -35.33 -4.34 0.23
N THR A 178 -34.38 -3.73 0.92
CA THR A 178 -34.58 -2.94 2.13
C THR A 178 -33.95 -1.56 1.95
N VAL A 179 -34.26 -0.62 2.84
CA VAL A 179 -33.66 0.72 2.84
C VAL A 179 -32.14 0.65 3.00
N GLU A 180 -31.61 -0.35 3.69
CA GLU A 180 -30.14 -0.53 3.83
C GLU A 180 -29.45 -0.82 2.49
N ASP A 181 -30.15 -1.42 1.51
CA ASP A 181 -29.59 -1.65 0.17
C ASP A 181 -29.31 -0.33 -0.59
N LEU A 182 -29.99 0.77 -0.23
CA LEU A 182 -29.72 2.11 -0.78
C LEU A 182 -28.44 2.72 -0.20
N ARG A 183 -28.03 2.28 0.99
CA ARG A 183 -26.83 2.77 1.71
C ARG A 183 -25.55 2.06 1.31
N VAL A 184 -25.64 0.97 0.55
CA VAL A 184 -24.47 0.30 -0.03
C VAL A 184 -23.76 1.30 -0.95
N SER A 185 -22.56 1.73 -0.60
CA SER A 185 -21.82 2.66 -1.45
C SER A 185 -21.34 1.92 -2.69
N ARG A 186 -21.56 2.51 -3.86
CA ARG A 186 -20.81 2.12 -5.05
C ARG A 186 -19.41 2.69 -4.80
N ALA A 187 -18.35 1.88 -4.95
CA ALA A 187 -17.08 2.46 -5.36
C ALA A 187 -17.38 3.10 -6.73
N GLN A 188 -17.82 4.34 -6.68
CA GLN A 188 -18.09 5.16 -7.83
C GLN A 188 -16.72 5.69 -8.19
N ASP A 189 -16.30 5.34 -9.39
CA ASP A 189 -15.25 5.99 -10.14
C ASP A 189 -15.27 7.51 -9.90
N ASP A 190 -14.43 8.00 -8.99
CA ASP A 190 -13.96 9.38 -9.00
C ASP A 190 -12.80 9.44 -10.00
N ILE A 191 -13.17 9.47 -11.28
CA ILE A 191 -12.30 9.88 -12.40
C ILE A 191 -12.12 11.42 -12.31
N ALA A 192 -11.73 11.89 -11.12
CA ALA A 192 -11.49 13.31 -10.81
C ALA A 192 -10.18 13.54 -10.06
N ASP A 193 -9.41 12.49 -9.73
CA ASP A 193 -8.11 12.61 -9.05
C ASP A 193 -6.91 12.35 -9.98
N HIS A 194 -7.14 12.28 -11.30
CA HIS A 194 -6.09 12.23 -12.32
C HIS A 194 -5.57 13.63 -12.70
N ASP A 195 -5.37 14.52 -11.72
CA ASP A 195 -4.73 15.83 -11.96
C ASP A 195 -3.61 16.16 -10.96
N TYR A 196 -2.82 15.14 -10.61
CA TYR A 196 -1.42 15.35 -10.21
C TYR A 196 -0.51 14.62 -11.21
N SER A 197 -0.51 15.11 -12.44
CA SER A 197 0.62 14.92 -13.36
C SER A 197 1.56 16.12 -13.30
N GLU A 198 1.92 16.55 -12.08
CA GLU A 198 3.22 17.19 -11.95
C GLU A 198 4.26 16.07 -12.00
N PRO A 199 5.29 16.17 -12.85
CA PRO A 199 6.43 15.28 -12.75
C PRO A 199 7.07 15.54 -11.40
N ILE A 200 6.69 14.78 -10.39
CA ILE A 200 7.45 14.66 -9.16
C ILE A 200 8.82 14.17 -9.61
N ASP A 201 9.84 15.00 -9.44
CA ASP A 201 11.25 14.64 -9.67
C ASP A 201 11.46 13.21 -9.16
N THR A 202 11.74 12.27 -10.06
CA THR A 202 11.70 10.83 -9.74
C THR A 202 12.91 10.37 -8.91
N GLU A 203 13.82 11.28 -8.54
CA GLU A 203 15.05 11.00 -7.79
C GLU A 203 14.88 10.97 -6.25
N PHE A 204 13.68 10.70 -5.72
CA PHE A 204 13.48 10.65 -4.27
C PHE A 204 13.66 9.24 -3.70
N VAL A 205 14.79 8.99 -3.03
CA VAL A 205 15.00 7.79 -2.18
C VAL A 205 13.93 7.69 -1.07
N LEU A 206 13.41 8.84 -0.63
CA LEU A 206 12.30 8.95 0.32
C LEU A 206 11.34 10.02 -0.19
N HIS A 207 10.06 9.69 -0.40
CA HIS A 207 9.11 10.63 -0.99
C HIS A 207 8.91 11.87 -0.09
N PRO A 208 8.72 13.08 -0.63
CA PRO A 208 8.59 14.31 0.17
C PRO A 208 7.52 14.27 1.28
N VAL A 209 6.44 13.51 1.09
CA VAL A 209 5.38 13.32 2.11
C VAL A 209 5.74 12.30 3.21
N GLU A 210 6.76 11.47 2.98
CA GLU A 210 7.24 10.44 3.92
C GLU A 210 8.31 10.99 4.87
N GLY A 211 9.01 12.03 4.43
CA GLY A 211 10.04 12.75 5.17
C GLY A 211 9.69 13.10 6.62
N PRO A 212 8.54 13.75 6.88
CA PRO A 212 8.11 14.07 8.24
C PRO A 212 7.88 12.82 9.10
N ARG A 213 7.32 11.75 8.53
CA ARG A 213 7.07 10.50 9.25
C ARG A 213 8.36 9.74 9.55
N PHE A 214 9.32 9.75 8.62
CA PHE A 214 10.64 9.16 8.80
C PHE A 214 11.38 9.80 9.98
N VAL A 215 11.43 11.14 10.04
CA VAL A 215 12.03 11.87 11.16
C VAL A 215 11.32 11.57 12.48
N GLN A 216 9.98 11.54 12.47
CA GLN A 216 9.21 11.22 13.68
C GLN A 216 9.55 9.84 14.24
N LEU A 217 9.65 8.82 13.38
CA LEU A 217 9.98 7.44 13.78
C LEU A 217 11.40 7.33 14.36
N ILE A 218 12.36 8.09 13.83
CA ILE A 218 13.72 8.15 14.40
C ILE A 218 13.68 8.70 15.82
N VAL A 219 12.95 9.82 16.04
CA VAL A 219 12.80 10.43 17.36
C VAL A 219 12.08 9.49 18.33
N GLU A 220 10.99 8.85 17.91
CA GLU A 220 10.24 7.89 18.73
C GLU A 220 11.13 6.72 19.17
N ARG A 221 11.85 6.08 18.24
CA ARG A 221 12.69 4.91 18.55
C ARG A 221 13.92 5.26 19.39
N THR A 222 14.56 6.40 19.12
CA THR A 222 15.70 6.86 19.92
C THR A 222 15.27 7.28 21.32
N THR A 223 14.10 7.91 21.47
CA THR A 223 13.51 8.26 22.78
C THR A 223 13.18 7.00 23.58
N ALA A 224 12.57 6.00 22.96
CA ALA A 224 12.25 4.73 23.60
C ALA A 224 13.50 3.98 24.09
N TYR A 225 14.62 4.10 23.37
CA TYR A 225 15.90 3.56 23.81
C TYR A 225 16.56 4.38 24.92
N ASN A 226 16.59 5.70 24.76
CA ASN A 226 17.18 6.62 25.72
C ASN A 226 16.60 8.03 25.54
N GLU A 227 15.96 8.58 26.57
CA GLU A 227 15.29 9.88 26.51
C GLU A 227 16.24 11.03 26.09
N ARG A 228 17.51 11.00 26.53
CA ARG A 228 18.51 12.00 26.11
C ARG A 228 18.92 11.85 24.65
N LEU A 229 18.99 10.61 24.15
CA LEU A 229 19.22 10.35 22.72
C LEU A 229 18.04 10.82 21.87
N GLY A 230 16.81 10.63 22.35
CA GLY A 230 15.60 11.15 21.73
C GLY A 230 15.60 12.68 21.59
N LYS A 231 15.92 13.39 22.68
CA LYS A 231 16.09 14.85 22.66
C LYS A 231 17.21 15.29 21.72
N ALA A 232 18.31 14.54 21.66
CA ALA A 232 19.38 14.79 20.69
C ALA A 232 18.90 14.60 19.24
N ALA A 233 18.07 13.59 18.96
CA ALA A 233 17.50 13.35 17.63
C ALA A 233 16.53 14.46 17.21
N GLU A 234 15.66 14.89 18.12
CA GLU A 234 14.74 16.01 17.90
C GLU A 234 15.50 17.29 17.59
N LEU A 235 16.50 17.66 18.40
CA LEU A 235 17.35 18.82 18.15
C LEU A 235 18.10 18.72 16.82
N TRP A 236 18.69 17.55 16.54
CA TRP A 236 19.49 17.33 15.34
C TRP A 236 18.66 17.48 14.06
N LEU A 237 17.44 16.94 14.03
CA LEU A 237 16.57 16.89 12.86
C LEU A 237 15.55 18.04 12.80
N SER A 238 15.46 18.86 13.86
CA SER A 238 14.45 19.92 14.02
C SER A 238 14.35 20.89 12.85
N GLY A 239 15.45 21.17 12.16
CA GLY A 239 15.50 22.14 11.08
C GLY A 239 15.12 21.62 9.70
N LEU A 240 14.82 20.32 9.52
CA LEU A 240 14.56 19.75 8.19
C LEU A 240 13.18 20.13 7.62
N TYR A 241 12.19 20.35 8.47
CA TYR A 241 10.79 20.62 8.06
C TYR A 241 10.19 21.88 8.71
N ASN A 242 11.04 22.77 9.20
CA ASN A 242 10.57 24.06 9.74
C ASN A 242 10.25 25.01 8.58
N GLY A 243 8.96 25.11 8.23
CA GLY A 243 8.44 25.78 7.02
C GLY A 243 8.80 27.26 6.79
N ASP A 244 9.47 27.92 7.74
CA ASP A 244 9.88 29.33 7.63
C ASP A 244 11.37 29.52 7.29
N ARG A 245 12.16 28.44 7.18
CA ARG A 245 13.61 28.51 6.98
C ARG A 245 14.12 27.41 6.04
N GLU A 246 15.29 27.64 5.45
CA GLU A 246 15.99 26.65 4.64
C GLU A 246 16.27 25.38 5.47
N PRO A 247 15.96 24.17 4.94
CA PRO A 247 16.17 22.92 5.65
C PRO A 247 17.61 22.77 6.14
N ARG A 248 17.77 22.56 7.45
CA ARG A 248 19.10 22.35 8.03
C ARG A 248 19.08 21.30 9.14
N ILE A 249 20.23 20.68 9.34
CA ILE A 249 20.49 19.77 10.45
C ILE A 249 21.34 20.51 11.48
N ALA A 250 21.08 20.32 12.78
CA ALA A 250 21.90 20.95 13.82
C ALA A 250 23.32 20.36 13.86
N THR A 251 24.30 21.17 14.25
CA THR A 251 25.68 20.75 14.41
C THR A 251 25.90 20.02 15.73
N VAL A 252 26.99 19.23 15.80
CA VAL A 252 27.42 18.55 17.04
C VAL A 252 27.61 19.54 18.19
N ASP A 253 28.11 20.74 17.90
CA ASP A 253 28.38 21.76 18.91
C ASP A 253 27.07 22.37 19.44
N GLU A 254 26.09 22.66 18.55
CA GLU A 254 24.74 23.06 18.97
C GLU A 254 24.03 21.99 19.83
N ILE A 255 24.21 20.69 19.53
CA ILE A 255 23.66 19.60 20.35
C ILE A 255 24.36 19.51 21.70
N ALA A 256 25.70 19.63 21.71
CA ALA A 256 26.49 19.58 22.93
C ALA A 256 26.11 20.70 23.90
N ASP A 257 25.99 21.92 23.38
CA ASP A 257 25.59 23.10 24.15
C ASP A 257 24.14 23.01 24.63
N ALA A 258 23.22 22.56 23.78
CA ALA A 258 21.79 22.45 24.14
C ALA A 258 21.51 21.36 25.19
N LEU A 259 22.30 20.28 25.21
CA LEU A 259 22.11 19.15 26.13
C LEU A 259 23.07 19.16 27.33
N ASP A 260 23.94 20.16 27.42
CA ASP A 260 25.00 20.26 28.44
C ASP A 260 25.86 18.98 28.51
N VAL A 261 26.37 18.56 27.35
CA VAL A 261 27.23 17.36 27.24
C VAL A 261 28.52 17.68 26.51
N SER A 262 29.54 16.83 26.70
CA SER A 262 30.77 16.98 25.94
C SER A 262 30.55 16.73 24.44
N ARG A 263 31.35 17.41 23.62
CA ARG A 263 31.37 17.20 22.16
C ARG A 263 31.53 15.74 21.75
N SER A 264 32.32 14.96 22.52
CA SER A 264 32.49 13.52 22.26
C SER A 264 31.19 12.74 22.45
N THR A 265 30.41 13.09 23.47
CA THR A 265 29.11 12.48 23.76
C THR A 265 28.08 12.87 22.71
N ALA A 266 28.03 14.14 22.30
CA ALA A 266 27.16 14.59 21.22
C ALA A 266 27.46 13.86 19.88
N ARG A 267 28.75 13.64 19.54
CA ARG A 267 29.13 12.81 18.38
C ARG A 267 28.64 11.36 18.49
N ALA A 268 28.74 10.77 19.68
CA ALA A 268 28.24 9.43 19.92
C ALA A 268 26.72 9.35 19.74
N TYR A 269 25.98 10.35 20.20
CA TYR A 269 24.54 10.47 19.94
C TYR A 269 24.23 10.56 18.46
N VAL A 270 24.88 11.46 17.70
CA VAL A 270 24.66 11.56 16.24
C VAL A 270 24.94 10.23 15.54
N ARG A 271 26.01 9.53 15.90
CA ARG A 271 26.31 8.21 15.34
C ARG A 271 25.18 7.22 15.63
N LYS A 272 24.71 7.18 16.87
CA LYS A 272 23.64 6.27 17.28
C LYS A 272 22.31 6.61 16.62
N ILE A 273 21.99 7.89 16.46
CA ILE A 273 20.80 8.34 15.74
C ILE A 273 20.86 7.88 14.28
N LYS A 274 22.02 7.97 13.63
CA LYS A 274 22.21 7.43 12.26
C LYS A 274 21.97 5.92 12.18
N GLU A 275 22.44 5.15 13.17
CA GLU A 275 22.13 3.71 13.23
C GLU A 275 20.61 3.46 13.31
N TYR A 276 19.89 4.22 14.14
CA TYR A 276 18.43 4.14 14.20
C TYR A 276 17.75 4.64 12.92
N ALA A 277 18.31 5.64 12.24
CA ALA A 277 17.81 6.10 10.96
C ALA A 277 17.91 5.01 9.89
N VAL A 278 19.02 4.27 9.84
CA VAL A 278 19.17 3.10 8.95
C VAL A 278 18.16 2.02 9.30
N LEU A 279 17.98 1.70 10.59
CA LEU A 279 16.98 0.72 11.01
C LEU A 279 15.56 1.14 10.64
N VAL A 280 15.20 2.41 10.84
CA VAL A 280 13.90 2.96 10.43
C VAL A 280 13.76 2.89 8.91
N ALA A 281 14.79 3.31 8.17
CA ALA A 281 14.81 3.27 6.71
C ALA A 281 14.58 1.85 6.19
N GLN A 282 15.25 0.86 6.75
CA GLN A 282 15.12 -0.54 6.34
C GLN A 282 13.80 -1.19 6.79
N GLU A 283 13.38 -0.97 8.04
CA GLU A 283 12.23 -1.69 8.61
C GLU A 283 10.88 -1.06 8.22
N GLU A 284 10.83 0.27 8.11
CA GLU A 284 9.58 1.02 7.91
C GLU A 284 9.42 1.52 6.47
N PHE A 285 10.53 1.74 5.77
CA PHE A 285 10.56 2.27 4.39
C PHE A 285 11.20 1.30 3.38
N ALA A 286 11.90 0.26 3.86
CA ALA A 286 12.77 -0.64 3.09
C ALA A 286 13.74 0.03 2.11
N ILE A 287 14.31 1.15 2.56
CA ILE A 287 15.48 1.76 1.95
C ILE A 287 16.71 1.03 2.48
N THR A 288 17.53 0.53 1.59
CA THR A 288 18.76 -0.23 1.83
C THR A 288 19.98 0.55 1.34
N GLU A 289 21.19 0.03 1.58
CA GLU A 289 22.42 0.67 1.09
C GLU A 289 22.51 0.69 -0.45
N ASP A 290 21.76 -0.18 -1.14
CA ASP A 290 21.71 -0.24 -2.60
C ASP A 290 20.79 0.84 -3.21
N ASP A 291 20.00 1.53 -2.38
CA ASP A 291 19.04 2.58 -2.77
C ASP A 291 19.62 4.02 -2.63
N LEU A 292 20.88 4.16 -2.18
CA LEU A 292 21.59 5.43 -1.92
C LEU A 292 22.76 5.67 -2.88
#